data_AF-A0A2G1ZSU3-F1
#
_entry.id   AF-A0A2G1ZSU3-F1
#
_cell.length_a   1.000
_cell.length_b   1.000
_cell.length_c   1.000
_cell.angle_alpha   90.00
_cell.angle_beta   90.00
_cell.angle_gamma   90.00
#
_symmetry.space_group_name_H-M   'P 1'
#
loop_
_entity.id
_entity.type
_entity.pdbx_description
1 polymer ?
#
loop_
_entity_poly.entity_id
_entity_poly.type
_entity_poly.pdbx_seq_one_letter_code
_entity_poly.pdbx_strand_id
1 'polypeptide(L)'
;MTAQPFVNRAVSPAVALETTILVHGLPKDSAIKTAELFESEVRAGGANAALVGVVSGVPTVGMNRHELETLINADSVPKLNTSNLGFALHSGSHGATTVSTTAELAERAGIRVFATGG
;
A
#
# COMPACT_ATOMS: atom_id res chain seq x y z
N MET A 1 -5.69 15.12 -21.06
CA MET A 1 -5.37 14.08 -20.07
C MET A 1 -6.21 14.33 -18.83
N THR A 2 -7.21 13.50 -18.56
CA THR A 2 -7.84 13.48 -17.24
C THR A 2 -6.80 13.01 -16.22
N ALA A 3 -6.67 13.73 -15.09
CA ALA A 3 -5.77 13.31 -14.02
C ALA A 3 -6.16 11.90 -13.56
N GLN A 4 -5.21 10.98 -13.53
CA GLN A 4 -5.47 9.65 -12.97
C GLN A 4 -5.86 9.80 -11.49
N PRO A 5 -6.93 9.12 -11.04
CA PRO A 5 -7.34 9.17 -9.64
C PRO A 5 -6.19 8.67 -8.76
N PHE A 6 -5.92 9.39 -7.68
CA PHE A 6 -4.89 9.08 -6.69
C PHE A 6 -5.42 9.45 -5.32
N VAL A 7 -5.39 8.51 -4.39
CA VAL A 7 -5.86 8.73 -3.02
C VAL A 7 -4.66 8.95 -2.12
N ASN A 8 -4.55 10.16 -1.56
CA ASN A 8 -3.58 10.48 -0.54
C ASN A 8 -4.30 10.73 0.79
N ARG A 9 -4.12 9.82 1.76
CA ARG A 9 -4.59 9.96 3.15
C ARG A 9 -3.43 9.98 4.14
N ALA A 10 -2.21 10.22 3.67
CA ALA A 10 -1.05 10.31 4.55
C ALA A 10 -1.16 11.52 5.48
N VAL A 11 -0.81 11.32 6.76
CA VAL A 11 -0.76 12.38 7.77
C VAL A 11 0.67 12.50 8.27
N SER A 12 1.32 13.65 8.06
CA SER A 12 2.69 13.87 8.53
C SER A 12 2.76 14.02 10.07
N PRO A 13 3.83 13.55 10.73
CA PRO A 13 4.92 12.74 10.18
C PRO A 13 4.43 11.33 9.81
N ALA A 14 4.86 10.80 8.66
CA ALA A 14 4.36 9.54 8.12
C ALA A 14 5.49 8.57 7.75
N VAL A 15 5.21 7.27 7.88
CA VAL A 15 6.02 6.17 7.38
C VAL A 15 5.18 5.35 6.40
N ALA A 16 5.62 5.27 5.15
CA ALA A 16 5.00 4.39 4.17
C ALA A 16 5.29 2.92 4.50
N LEU A 17 4.35 2.03 4.19
CA LEU A 17 4.45 0.58 4.38
C LEU A 17 3.97 -0.11 3.11
N GLU A 18 4.71 -1.10 2.62
CA GLU A 18 4.31 -1.86 1.42
C GLU A 18 3.25 -2.92 1.73
N THR A 19 2.47 -3.30 0.72
CA THR A 19 1.42 -4.33 0.85
C THR A 19 1.83 -5.71 0.32
N THR A 20 2.96 -5.83 -0.39
CA THR A 20 3.43 -7.13 -0.89
C THR A 20 3.62 -8.14 0.24
N ILE A 21 4.29 -7.77 1.34
CA ILE A 21 4.44 -8.64 2.50
C ILE A 21 3.10 -9.12 3.06
N LEU A 22 2.08 -8.24 3.11
CA LEU A 22 0.77 -8.56 3.68
C LEU A 22 -0.05 -9.50 2.77
N VAL A 23 0.09 -9.36 1.46
CA VAL A 23 -0.72 -10.13 0.49
C VAL A 23 -0.02 -11.42 0.04
N HIS A 24 1.31 -11.41 -0.06
CA HIS A 24 2.09 -12.51 -0.64
C HIS A 24 3.14 -13.12 0.29
N GLY A 25 3.51 -12.42 1.36
CA GLY A 25 4.55 -12.86 2.29
C GLY A 25 4.02 -13.56 3.54
N LEU A 26 2.71 -13.53 3.77
CA LEU A 26 2.07 -14.01 4.99
C LEU A 26 0.82 -14.85 4.68
N PRO A 27 0.46 -15.81 5.56
CA PRO A 27 -0.87 -16.41 5.56
C PRO A 27 -1.99 -15.37 5.70
N LYS A 28 -3.09 -15.52 4.96
CA LYS A 28 -4.21 -14.55 4.90
C LYS A 28 -4.82 -14.25 6.28
N ASP A 29 -4.93 -15.27 7.13
CA ASP A 29 -5.45 -15.17 8.50
C ASP A 29 -4.55 -14.35 9.44
N SER A 30 -3.26 -14.25 9.13
CA SER A 30 -2.29 -13.44 9.88
C SER A 30 -2.12 -12.02 9.33
N ALA A 31 -2.41 -11.78 8.06
CA ALA A 31 -2.07 -10.56 7.34
C ALA A 31 -2.67 -9.29 7.99
N ILE A 32 -3.96 -9.32 8.37
CA ILE A 32 -4.63 -8.18 9.01
C ILE A 32 -4.01 -7.86 10.37
N LYS A 33 -3.79 -8.88 11.20
CA LYS A 33 -3.17 -8.71 12.52
C LYS A 33 -1.74 -8.17 12.41
N THR A 34 -1.01 -8.61 11.40
CA THR A 34 0.35 -8.11 11.14
C THR A 34 0.34 -6.67 10.65
N ALA A 35 -0.63 -6.28 9.80
CA ALA A 35 -0.80 -4.89 9.40
C ALA A 35 -1.09 -3.97 10.61
N GLU A 36 -1.99 -4.39 11.51
CA GLU A 36 -2.28 -3.67 12.76
C GLU A 36 -1.04 -3.53 13.65
N LEU A 37 -0.21 -4.57 13.72
CA LEU A 37 1.06 -4.53 14.44
C LEU A 37 2.00 -3.50 13.82
N PHE A 38 2.19 -3.51 12.50
CA PHE A 38 3.04 -2.52 11.82
C PHE A 38 2.55 -1.09 12.05
N GLU A 39 1.25 -0.85 11.95
CA GLU A 39 0.64 0.45 12.24
C GLU A 39 0.83 0.87 13.70
N SER A 40 0.80 -0.08 14.64
CA SER A 40 1.04 0.17 16.06
C SER A 40 2.50 0.55 16.31
N GLU A 41 3.47 -0.15 15.73
CA GLU A 41 4.89 0.13 15.91
C GLU A 41 5.28 1.50 15.35
N VAL A 42 4.76 1.88 14.17
CA VAL A 42 4.98 3.22 13.61
C VAL A 42 4.40 4.31 14.52
N ARG A 43 3.20 4.09 15.08
CA ARG A 43 2.57 5.03 16.03
C ARG A 43 3.35 5.13 17.34
N ALA A 44 3.85 4.02 17.87
CA ALA A 44 4.71 4.00 19.05
C ALA A 44 6.02 4.79 18.82
N GLY A 45 6.52 4.80 17.57
CA GLY A 45 7.64 5.63 17.12
C GLY A 45 7.32 7.11 16.88
N GLY A 46 6.06 7.55 17.08
CA GLY A 46 5.65 8.95 16.95
C GLY A 46 5.27 9.39 15.53
N ALA A 47 5.01 8.46 14.61
CA ALA A 47 4.57 8.74 13.24
C ALA A 47 3.23 8.06 12.90
N ASN A 48 2.64 8.44 11.78
CA ASN A 48 1.45 7.77 11.23
C ASN A 48 1.87 6.75 10.18
N ALA A 49 1.27 5.56 10.20
CA ALA A 49 1.47 4.55 9.18
C ALA A 49 0.65 4.89 7.93
N ALA A 50 1.24 4.66 6.75
CA ALA A 50 0.55 4.78 5.48
C ALA A 50 0.78 3.51 4.65
N LEU A 51 -0.14 2.55 4.75
CA LEU A 51 -0.16 1.39 3.86
C LEU A 51 -0.38 1.84 2.42
N VAL A 52 0.42 1.32 1.51
CA VAL A 52 0.42 1.68 0.10
C VAL A 52 -0.03 0.48 -0.75
N GLY A 53 -0.96 0.72 -1.67
CA GLY A 53 -1.51 -0.30 -2.55
C GLY A 53 -2.27 0.30 -3.73
N VAL A 54 -2.80 -0.56 -4.60
CA VAL A 54 -3.74 -0.17 -5.65
C VAL A 54 -5.08 -0.87 -5.42
N VAL A 55 -6.16 -0.10 -5.32
CA VAL A 55 -7.52 -0.61 -5.14
C VAL A 55 -8.33 -0.26 -6.38
N SER A 56 -8.77 -1.28 -7.12
CA SER A 56 -9.59 -1.10 -8.34
C SER A 56 -8.98 -0.09 -9.33
N GLY A 57 -7.66 -0.19 -9.56
CA GLY A 57 -6.90 0.71 -10.44
C GLY A 57 -6.60 2.10 -9.87
N VAL A 58 -6.92 2.36 -8.61
CA VAL A 58 -6.61 3.63 -7.93
C VAL A 58 -5.44 3.42 -6.98
N PRO A 59 -4.28 4.10 -7.17
CA PRO A 59 -3.21 4.08 -6.20
C PRO A 59 -3.65 4.82 -4.93
N THR A 60 -3.43 4.17 -3.80
CA THR A 60 -3.87 4.63 -2.48
C THR A 60 -2.69 4.61 -1.52
N VAL A 61 -2.41 5.76 -0.91
CA VAL A 61 -1.45 5.93 0.18
C VAL A 61 -2.22 6.25 1.44
N GLY A 62 -2.09 5.42 2.48
CA GLY A 62 -2.97 5.45 3.64
C GLY A 62 -4.26 4.67 3.36
N MET A 63 -4.10 3.39 3.02
CA MET A 63 -5.23 2.47 2.90
C MET A 63 -6.00 2.37 4.21
N ASN A 64 -7.32 2.31 4.13
CA ASN A 64 -8.16 1.97 5.27
C ASN A 64 -8.31 0.45 5.42
N ARG A 65 -8.90 0.03 6.55
CA ARG A 65 -9.12 -1.40 6.85
C ARG A 65 -9.85 -2.15 5.74
N HIS A 66 -10.93 -1.57 5.23
CA HIS A 66 -11.77 -2.22 4.22
C HIS A 66 -11.01 -2.42 2.89
N GLU A 67 -10.21 -1.44 2.49
CA GLU A 67 -9.35 -1.52 1.29
C GLU A 67 -8.29 -2.61 1.46
N LEU A 68 -7.67 -2.72 2.64
CA LEU A 68 -6.69 -3.76 2.94
C LEU A 68 -7.34 -5.15 2.93
N GLU A 69 -8.49 -5.31 3.59
CA GLU A 69 -9.28 -6.55 3.58
C GLU A 69 -9.69 -6.94 2.15
N THR A 70 -10.06 -5.97 1.32
CA THR A 70 -10.36 -6.20 -0.10
C THR A 70 -9.15 -6.77 -0.85
N LEU A 71 -7.95 -6.22 -0.63
CA LEU A 71 -6.72 -6.76 -1.25
C LEU A 71 -6.41 -8.18 -0.76
N ILE A 72 -6.45 -8.43 0.54
CA ILE A 72 -6.09 -9.75 1.10
C ILE A 72 -7.07 -10.84 0.65
N ASN A 73 -8.35 -10.50 0.53
CA ASN A 73 -9.41 -11.46 0.21
C ASN A 73 -9.65 -11.64 -1.29
N ALA A 74 -9.15 -10.75 -2.16
CA ALA A 74 -9.28 -10.90 -3.60
C ALA A 74 -8.64 -12.21 -4.11
N ASP A 75 -9.24 -12.78 -5.16
CA ASP A 75 -8.81 -14.05 -5.76
C ASP A 75 -7.40 -13.95 -6.36
N SER A 76 -7.11 -12.80 -6.98
CA SER A 76 -5.81 -12.52 -7.58
C SER A 76 -5.42 -11.07 -7.36
N VAL A 77 -4.27 -10.87 -6.75
CA VAL A 77 -3.66 -9.56 -6.55
C VAL A 77 -2.24 -9.63 -7.11
N PRO A 78 -1.91 -8.95 -8.21
CA PRO A 78 -0.55 -8.91 -8.72
C PRO A 78 0.36 -8.10 -7.80
N LYS A 79 1.63 -8.50 -7.74
CA LYS A 79 2.71 -7.66 -7.22
C LYS A 79 2.99 -6.53 -8.20
N LEU A 80 2.88 -5.29 -7.74
CA LEU A 80 3.10 -4.11 -8.54
C LEU A 80 4.49 -3.52 -8.27
N ASN A 81 5.27 -3.43 -9.34
CA ASN A 81 6.49 -2.63 -9.41
C ASN A 81 6.26 -1.50 -10.43
N THR A 82 7.23 -0.59 -10.56
CA THR A 82 7.08 0.59 -11.42
C THR A 82 6.84 0.25 -12.90
N SER A 83 7.27 -0.92 -13.38
CA SER A 83 7.10 -1.31 -14.79
C SER A 83 5.71 -1.85 -15.13
N ASN A 84 4.95 -2.34 -14.15
CA ASN A 84 3.61 -2.88 -14.36
C ASN A 84 2.48 -2.09 -13.67
N LEU A 85 2.81 -1.04 -12.89
CA LEU A 85 1.83 -0.17 -12.26
C LEU A 85 0.81 0.37 -13.27
N GLY A 86 1.26 0.92 -14.40
CA GLY A 86 0.39 1.51 -15.41
C GLY A 86 -0.68 0.55 -15.97
N PHE A 87 -0.36 -0.75 -16.05
CA PHE A 87 -1.34 -1.76 -16.46
C PHE A 87 -2.46 -1.88 -15.43
N ALA A 88 -2.13 -2.02 -14.14
CA ALA A 88 -3.12 -2.14 -13.08
C ALA A 88 -4.05 -0.91 -12.99
N LEU A 89 -3.50 0.29 -13.22
CA LEU A 89 -4.30 1.51 -13.26
C LEU A 89 -5.28 1.53 -14.43
N HIS A 90 -4.83 1.06 -15.61
CA HIS A 90 -5.66 1.04 -16.82
C HIS A 90 -6.72 -0.05 -16.78
N SER A 91 -6.40 -1.22 -16.22
CA SER A 91 -7.31 -2.38 -16.13
C SER A 91 -8.28 -2.31 -14.96
N GLY A 92 -8.16 -1.32 -14.07
CA GLY A 92 -8.99 -1.24 -12.87
C GLY A 92 -8.70 -2.35 -11.87
N SER A 93 -7.49 -2.93 -11.89
CA SER A 93 -7.14 -4.08 -11.04
C SER A 93 -6.69 -3.66 -9.65
N HIS A 94 -6.91 -4.53 -8.66
CA HIS A 94 -6.19 -4.43 -7.38
C HIS A 94 -4.70 -4.74 -7.60
N GLY A 95 -3.85 -4.33 -6.66
CA GLY A 95 -2.44 -4.69 -6.69
C GLY A 95 -1.72 -4.38 -5.39
N ALA A 96 -0.89 -5.33 -4.95
CA ALA A 96 -0.03 -5.18 -3.79
C ALA A 96 1.28 -4.55 -4.25
N THR A 97 1.66 -3.40 -3.69
CA THR A 97 2.86 -2.69 -4.16
C THR A 97 4.10 -3.31 -3.55
N THR A 98 5.13 -3.46 -4.37
CA THR A 98 6.49 -3.82 -3.96
C THR A 98 7.24 -2.57 -3.50
N VAL A 99 8.49 -2.74 -3.06
CA VAL A 99 9.41 -1.65 -2.70
C VAL A 99 9.41 -0.51 -3.71
N SER A 100 9.56 -0.79 -5.01
CA SER A 100 9.76 0.26 -6.01
C SER A 100 8.52 1.13 -6.22
N THR A 101 7.34 0.51 -6.37
CA THR A 101 6.07 1.25 -6.47
C THR A 101 5.69 1.91 -5.16
N THR A 102 5.97 1.29 -4.02
CA THR A 102 5.70 1.89 -2.71
C THR A 102 6.51 3.18 -2.55
N ALA A 103 7.80 3.16 -2.90
CA ALA A 103 8.64 4.36 -2.87
C ALA A 103 8.14 5.46 -3.81
N GLU A 104 7.75 5.11 -5.05
CA GLU A 104 7.20 6.06 -6.03
C GLU A 104 5.93 6.74 -5.51
N LEU A 105 4.97 5.96 -5.00
CA LEU A 105 3.70 6.51 -4.51
C LEU A 105 3.86 7.26 -3.19
N ALA A 106 4.78 6.82 -2.32
CA ALA A 106 5.11 7.52 -1.08
C ALA A 106 5.72 8.90 -1.35
N GLU A 107 6.64 9.00 -2.32
CA GLU A 107 7.23 10.28 -2.75
C GLU A 107 6.14 11.21 -3.29
N ARG A 108 5.26 10.72 -4.17
CA ARG A 108 4.11 11.47 -4.68
C ARG A 108 3.15 11.94 -3.59
N ALA A 109 3.05 11.20 -2.48
CA ALA A 109 2.24 11.57 -1.32
C ALA A 109 2.95 12.53 -0.34
N GLY A 110 4.22 12.88 -0.59
CA GLY A 110 5.03 13.73 0.29
C GLY A 110 5.66 12.98 1.47
N ILE A 111 5.64 11.65 1.47
CA ILE A 111 6.26 10.81 2.51
C ILE A 111 7.73 10.59 2.18
N ARG A 112 8.62 10.85 3.14
CA ARG A 112 10.08 10.73 2.97
C ARG A 112 10.70 9.51 3.65
N VAL A 113 9.89 8.74 4.40
CA VAL A 113 10.32 7.55 5.13
C VAL A 113 9.44 6.37 4.73
N PHE A 114 10.07 5.27 4.34
CA PHE A 114 9.42 4.01 3.97
C PHE A 114 10.12 2.88 4.71
N ALA A 115 9.35 2.04 5.41
CA ALA A 115 9.85 0.85 6.11
C ALA A 115 9.41 -0.44 5.39
N THR A 116 10.34 -1.38 5.26
CA THR A 116 10.13 -2.71 4.65
C THR A 116 11.02 -3.75 5.33
N GLY A 117 10.79 -5.04 5.06
CA GLY A 117 11.55 -6.15 5.65
C GLY A 117 12.94 -6.37 5.04
N GLY A 118 13.07 -6.30 3.71
CA GLY A 118 14.31 -6.58 2.97
C GLY A 118 14.06 -6.87 1.49
#